data_AF-A0A7S3T8J2-F1
#
_entry.id   AF-A0A7S3T8J2-F1
#
_cell.length_a   1.000
_cell.length_b   1.000
_cell.length_c   1.000
_cell.angle_alpha   90.00
_cell.angle_beta   90.00
_cell.angle_gamma   90.00
#
_symmetry.space_group_name_H-M   'P 1'
#
loop_
_entity.id
_entity.type
_entity.pdbx_description
1 polymer ?
#
loop_
_entity_poly.entity_id
_entity_poly.type
_entity_poly.pdbx_seq_one_letter_code
_entity_poly.pdbx_strand_id
1 'polypeptide(L)'
;MAEDAVVTALDGSAAFLMMDDILERLKMLDYELAFRGFTRLTHTYFAMPAPNPNEQFHYFMALCSWLMGLLGSAWQAPSQSDDPNLAAQSLHSQLQQVGAPLSFGGWQKLKQGHGEPCCVILQWLLQQIPIEFKPALHAEEAEYEDAAVAEDEADGAHDMADEARKEQPDQARAVHNKSSPPHRLATPRTRRRNTTTVVVTRRDLRLAGRAS
;
A
#
# COMPACT_ATOMS: atom_id res chain seq x y z
N MET A 1 35.67 12.71 8.35
CA MET A 1 34.46 13.37 7.79
C MET A 1 34.00 12.79 6.45
N ALA A 2 34.86 12.17 5.62
CA ALA A 2 34.40 11.48 4.41
C ALA A 2 33.88 10.05 4.65
N GLU A 3 34.33 9.40 5.73
CA GLU A 3 33.98 8.01 6.02
C GLU A 3 32.52 7.83 6.48
N ASP A 4 31.95 8.79 7.22
CA ASP A 4 30.53 8.77 7.62
C ASP A 4 29.55 8.86 6.42
N ALA A 5 29.96 9.50 5.33
CA ALA A 5 29.09 9.68 4.16
C ALA A 5 28.98 8.41 3.32
N VAL A 6 30.04 7.59 3.25
CA VAL A 6 30.03 6.35 2.46
C VAL A 6 29.30 5.21 3.20
N VAL A 7 29.43 5.13 4.52
CA VAL A 7 28.68 4.15 5.34
C VAL A 7 27.18 4.45 5.34
N THR A 8 26.78 5.72 5.36
CA THR A 8 25.36 6.12 5.25
C THR A 8 24.75 5.76 3.88
N ALA A 9 25.55 5.76 2.80
CA ALA A 9 25.08 5.40 1.46
C ALA A 9 24.89 3.88 1.28
N LEU A 10 25.63 3.05 2.03
CA LEU A 10 25.50 1.59 2.00
C LEU A 10 24.33 1.11 2.89
N ASP A 11 24.07 1.78 4.02
CA ASP A 11 22.93 1.49 4.92
C ASP A 11 21.57 1.58 4.20
N GLY A 12 21.45 2.46 3.18
CA GLY A 12 20.25 2.57 2.37
C GLY A 12 20.01 1.33 1.50
N SER A 13 21.06 0.80 0.87
CA SER A 13 20.97 -0.30 -0.11
C SER A 13 20.34 -1.57 0.49
N ALA A 14 20.76 -1.92 1.71
CA ALA A 14 20.23 -3.08 2.42
C ALA A 14 18.74 -2.92 2.75
N ALA A 15 18.32 -1.72 3.18
CA ALA A 15 16.93 -1.44 3.50
C ALA A 15 15.99 -1.57 2.29
N PHE A 16 16.44 -1.18 1.09
CA PHE A 16 15.66 -1.36 -0.15
C PHE A 16 15.46 -2.83 -0.50
N LEU A 17 16.54 -3.63 -0.46
CA LEU A 17 16.46 -5.07 -0.76
C LEU A 17 15.55 -5.81 0.22
N MET A 18 15.62 -5.47 1.51
CA MET A 18 14.71 -6.03 2.50
C MET A 18 13.27 -5.62 2.24
N MET A 19 13.03 -4.36 1.84
CA MET A 19 11.68 -3.86 1.60
C MET A 19 10.98 -4.60 0.45
N ASP A 20 11.71 -4.99 -0.59
CA ASP A 20 11.18 -5.81 -1.68
C ASP A 20 10.69 -7.18 -1.18
N ASP A 21 11.53 -7.93 -0.45
CA ASP A 21 11.17 -9.24 0.14
C ASP A 21 10.01 -9.10 1.16
N ILE A 22 10.03 -8.05 1.98
CA ILE A 22 8.95 -7.74 2.93
C ILE A 22 7.62 -7.56 2.17
N LEU A 23 7.61 -6.78 1.11
CA LEU A 23 6.39 -6.46 0.36
C LEU A 23 5.85 -7.70 -0.38
N GLU A 24 6.73 -8.53 -0.93
CA GLU A 24 6.35 -9.81 -1.54
C GLU A 24 5.71 -10.76 -0.52
N ARG A 25 6.32 -10.92 0.65
CA ARG A 25 5.75 -11.75 1.73
C ARG A 25 4.43 -11.20 2.26
N LEU A 26 4.29 -9.89 2.39
CA LEU A 26 3.02 -9.26 2.78
C LEU A 26 1.92 -9.54 1.75
N LYS A 27 2.23 -9.51 0.46
CA LYS A 27 1.27 -9.88 -0.60
C LYS A 27 0.82 -11.34 -0.48
N MET A 28 1.73 -12.26 -0.16
CA MET A 28 1.38 -13.67 0.07
C MET A 28 0.45 -13.88 1.26
N LEU A 29 0.40 -12.92 2.21
CA LEU A 29 -0.51 -12.93 3.37
C LEU A 29 -1.82 -12.16 3.12
N ASP A 30 -2.09 -11.74 1.88
CA ASP A 30 -3.26 -10.91 1.53
C ASP A 30 -3.39 -9.66 2.43
N TYR A 31 -2.26 -9.03 2.77
CA TYR A 31 -2.23 -7.93 3.75
C TYR A 31 -3.18 -6.78 3.39
N GLU A 32 -3.43 -6.53 2.11
CA GLU A 32 -4.33 -5.44 1.67
C GLU A 32 -5.79 -5.67 2.10
N LEU A 33 -6.20 -6.93 2.26
CA LEU A 33 -7.53 -7.30 2.71
C LEU A 33 -7.60 -7.42 4.23
N ALA A 34 -6.55 -7.96 4.85
CA ALA A 34 -6.48 -8.26 6.28
C ALA A 34 -6.07 -7.04 7.12
N PHE A 35 -5.12 -6.23 6.64
CA PHE A 35 -4.59 -5.05 7.29
C PHE A 35 -5.18 -3.77 6.66
N ARG A 36 -6.32 -3.33 7.20
CA ARG A 36 -7.09 -2.20 6.69
C ARG A 36 -6.78 -0.89 7.43
N GLY A 37 -7.10 0.24 6.81
CA GLY A 37 -6.98 1.57 7.41
C GLY A 37 -5.70 2.33 7.06
N PHE A 38 -4.82 1.72 6.27
CA PHE A 38 -3.60 2.34 5.77
C PHE A 38 -3.53 2.29 4.24
N THR A 39 -2.74 3.19 3.64
CA THR A 39 -2.46 3.17 2.21
C THR A 39 -1.60 1.95 1.85
N ARG A 40 -1.76 1.40 0.64
CA ARG A 40 -0.91 0.29 0.18
C ARG A 40 0.56 0.66 0.26
N LEU A 41 1.39 -0.30 0.69
CA LEU A 41 2.83 -0.12 0.79
C LEU A 41 3.47 -0.04 -0.58
N THR A 42 4.48 0.82 -0.71
CA THR A 42 5.37 0.87 -1.87
C THR A 42 6.72 0.27 -1.50
N HIS A 43 7.48 -0.15 -2.52
CA HIS A 43 8.81 -0.76 -2.39
C HIS A 43 9.86 0.11 -1.67
N THR A 44 9.56 1.39 -1.43
CA THR A 44 10.48 2.32 -0.76
C THR A 44 9.94 2.84 0.57
N TYR A 45 8.72 2.45 0.98
CA TYR A 45 8.00 3.14 2.03
C TYR A 45 8.71 3.09 3.38
N PHE A 46 9.29 1.96 3.79
CA PHE A 46 10.09 1.88 5.03
C PHE A 46 11.59 2.02 4.78
N ALA A 47 12.05 1.96 3.53
CA ALA A 47 13.47 2.14 3.20
C ALA A 47 13.90 3.62 3.24
N MET A 48 12.98 4.55 2.94
CA MET A 48 13.25 5.98 2.88
C MET A 48 12.37 6.78 3.85
N PRO A 49 12.79 7.98 4.28
CA PRO A 49 11.93 8.88 5.04
C PRO A 49 10.68 9.29 4.23
N ALA A 50 9.51 9.18 4.85
CA ALA A 50 8.26 9.67 4.27
C ALA A 50 8.06 11.18 4.56
N PRO A 51 7.19 11.87 3.80
CA PRO A 51 6.85 13.28 4.07
C PRO A 51 6.31 13.51 5.49
N ASN A 52 5.65 12.50 6.05
CA ASN A 52 5.07 12.52 7.39
C ASN A 52 5.73 11.44 8.28
N PRO A 53 6.84 11.76 8.98
CA PRO A 53 7.54 10.78 9.82
C PRO A 53 6.67 10.16 10.93
N ASN A 54 5.75 10.95 11.51
CA ASN A 54 4.85 10.45 12.54
C ASN A 54 3.85 9.42 11.99
N GLU A 55 3.32 9.65 10.79
CA GLU A 55 2.44 8.70 10.12
C GLU A 55 3.19 7.42 9.73
N GLN A 56 4.41 7.57 9.24
CA GLN A 56 5.27 6.44 8.89
C GLN A 56 5.61 5.57 10.10
N PHE A 57 5.96 6.19 11.24
CA PHE A 57 6.19 5.48 12.49
C PHE A 57 4.92 4.81 13.00
N HIS A 58 3.77 5.48 12.94
CA HIS A 58 2.50 4.87 13.33
C HIS A 58 2.13 3.67 12.46
N TYR A 59 2.33 3.78 11.14
CA TYR A 59 2.16 2.66 10.20
C TYR A 59 3.06 1.49 10.64
N PHE A 60 4.36 1.73 10.80
CA PHE A 60 5.30 0.70 11.22
C PHE A 60 4.85 -0.03 12.50
N MET A 61 4.43 0.71 13.52
CA MET A 61 3.95 0.15 14.78
C MET A 61 2.68 -0.69 14.59
N ALA A 62 1.71 -0.20 13.83
CA ALA A 62 0.47 -0.92 13.53
C ALA A 62 0.72 -2.20 12.73
N LEU A 63 1.64 -2.15 11.76
CA LEU A 63 2.03 -3.30 10.96
C LEU A 63 2.71 -4.38 11.82
N CYS A 64 3.64 -3.98 12.70
CA CYS A 64 4.25 -4.89 13.67
C CYS A 64 3.20 -5.56 14.56
N SER A 65 2.22 -4.80 15.08
CA SER A 65 1.15 -5.35 15.92
C SER A 65 0.30 -6.37 15.16
N TRP A 66 -0.04 -6.08 13.90
CA TRP A 66 -0.76 -7.04 13.05
C TRP A 66 0.03 -8.32 12.82
N LEU A 67 1.32 -8.23 12.46
CA LEU A 67 2.19 -9.38 12.25
C LEU A 67 2.37 -10.20 13.54
N MET A 68 2.53 -9.54 14.69
CA MET A 68 2.61 -10.19 15.99
C MET A 68 1.30 -10.90 16.36
N GLY A 69 0.15 -10.35 15.96
CA GLY A 69 -1.15 -11.00 16.08
C GLY A 69 -1.22 -12.33 15.30
N LEU A 70 -0.63 -12.39 14.10
CA LEU A 70 -0.52 -13.64 13.32
C LEU A 70 0.37 -14.69 14.01
N LEU A 71 1.34 -14.26 14.82
CA LEU A 71 2.19 -15.13 15.65
C LEU A 71 1.55 -15.49 17.00
N GLY A 72 0.32 -15.06 17.27
CA GLY A 72 -0.41 -15.36 18.51
C GLY A 72 -0.11 -14.41 19.68
N SER A 73 0.58 -13.29 19.46
CA SER A 73 0.78 -12.26 20.47
C SER A 73 -0.43 -11.31 20.55
N ALA A 74 -0.86 -10.98 21.77
CA ALA A 74 -1.95 -10.03 22.03
C ALA A 74 -1.46 -8.56 22.14
N TRP A 75 -0.26 -8.25 21.62
CA TRP A 75 0.30 -6.91 21.72
C TRP A 75 -0.42 -5.93 20.79
N GLN A 76 -0.92 -4.85 21.38
CA GLN A 76 -1.59 -3.79 20.66
C GLN A 76 -0.64 -2.62 20.43
N ALA A 77 -0.51 -2.18 19.18
CA ALA A 77 0.24 -0.98 18.86
C ALA A 77 -0.33 0.26 19.60
N PRO A 78 0.54 1.11 20.17
CA PRO A 78 0.16 2.43 20.68
C PRO A 78 -0.51 3.30 19.61
N SER A 79 -1.32 4.26 20.06
CA SER A 79 -1.97 5.25 19.21
C SER A 79 -0.95 6.23 18.62
N GLN A 80 -1.28 6.87 17.50
CA GLN A 80 -0.47 7.94 16.90
C GLN A 80 -0.26 9.15 17.84
N SER A 81 -1.11 9.30 18.86
CA SER A 81 -1.03 10.39 19.85
C SER A 81 -0.14 10.05 21.06
N ASP A 82 0.30 8.80 21.19
CA ASP A 82 1.15 8.36 22.29
C ASP A 82 2.60 8.82 22.10
N ASP A 83 3.38 8.84 23.19
CA ASP A 83 4.80 9.23 23.12
C ASP A 83 5.61 8.23 22.28
N PRO A 84 6.35 8.68 21.26
CA PRO A 84 7.05 7.79 20.33
C PRO A 84 8.19 7.01 21.01
N ASN A 85 8.79 7.54 22.09
CA ASN A 85 9.84 6.82 22.81
C ASN A 85 9.25 5.69 23.65
N LEU A 86 8.13 5.93 24.34
CA LEU A 86 7.41 4.88 25.07
C LEU A 86 6.88 3.82 24.10
N ALA A 87 6.37 4.26 22.94
CA ALA A 87 5.88 3.36 21.91
C ALA A 87 7.01 2.45 21.37
N ALA A 88 8.15 3.01 20.98
CA ALA A 88 9.31 2.24 20.51
C ALA A 88 9.86 1.28 21.58
N GLN A 89 9.91 1.71 22.85
CA GLN A 89 10.32 0.85 23.96
C GLN A 89 9.34 -0.31 24.18
N SER A 90 8.03 -0.05 24.06
CA SER A 90 7.00 -1.09 24.19
C SER A 90 7.14 -2.17 23.11
N LEU A 91 7.35 -1.78 21.84
CA LEU A 91 7.60 -2.72 20.76
C LEU A 91 8.90 -3.50 21.02
N HIS A 92 9.97 -2.81 21.43
CA HIS A 92 11.24 -3.46 21.72
C HIS A 92 11.09 -4.53 22.81
N SER A 93 10.39 -4.23 23.91
CA SER A 93 10.10 -5.22 24.96
C SER A 93 9.27 -6.39 24.45
N GLN A 94 8.28 -6.13 23.58
CA GLN A 94 7.47 -7.19 23.00
C GLN A 94 8.28 -8.10 22.07
N LEU A 95 9.18 -7.53 21.27
CA LEU A 95 10.09 -8.26 20.39
C LEU A 95 11.00 -9.21 21.20
N GLN A 96 11.44 -8.80 22.40
CA GLN A 96 12.19 -9.67 23.30
C GLN A 96 11.35 -10.86 23.78
N GLN A 97 10.07 -10.65 24.08
CA GLN A 97 9.18 -11.71 24.57
C GLN A 97 8.90 -12.77 23.50
N VAL A 98 8.85 -12.38 22.22
CA VAL A 98 8.68 -13.33 21.10
C VAL A 98 10.00 -13.96 20.64
N GLY A 99 11.12 -13.68 21.33
CA GLY A 99 12.41 -14.28 21.04
C GLY A 99 13.20 -13.62 19.90
N ALA A 100 12.87 -12.38 19.53
CA ALA A 100 13.59 -11.67 18.49
C ALA A 100 15.01 -11.26 18.97
N PRO A 101 16.04 -11.37 18.12
CA PRO A 101 17.41 -11.08 18.52
C PRO A 101 17.62 -9.59 18.87
N LEU A 102 18.31 -9.32 19.97
CA LEU A 102 18.53 -7.95 20.51
C LEU A 102 19.41 -7.04 19.62
N SER A 103 19.91 -7.54 18.49
CA SER A 103 20.91 -6.87 17.67
C SER A 103 20.36 -5.78 16.75
N PHE A 104 19.05 -5.48 16.79
CA PHE A 104 18.39 -4.52 15.88
C PHE A 104 18.72 -3.03 16.13
N GLY A 105 19.82 -2.73 16.84
CA GLY A 105 20.30 -1.37 17.00
C GLY A 105 19.42 -0.47 17.88
N GLY A 106 19.00 -0.94 19.06
CA GLY A 106 18.35 -0.12 20.10
C GLY A 106 16.99 0.50 19.74
N TRP A 107 16.11 0.66 20.73
CA TRP A 107 14.77 1.23 20.53
C TRP A 107 14.78 2.67 19.96
N GLN A 108 15.89 3.41 20.14
CA GLN A 108 16.03 4.79 19.67
C GLN A 108 16.02 4.95 18.16
N LYS A 109 16.42 3.93 17.40
CA LYS A 109 16.41 3.99 15.93
C LYS A 109 15.01 3.72 15.36
N LEU A 110 14.19 2.96 16.09
CA LEU A 110 12.82 2.61 15.67
C LEU A 110 11.89 3.81 15.60
N LYS A 111 12.14 4.85 16.41
CA LYS A 111 11.35 6.10 16.38
C LYS A 111 11.37 6.81 15.03
N GLN A 112 12.35 6.51 14.19
CA GLN A 112 12.47 7.10 12.85
C GLN A 112 11.39 6.55 11.92
N GLY A 113 10.83 5.37 12.21
CA GLY A 113 9.78 4.73 11.40
C GLY A 113 10.25 4.25 10.03
N HIS A 114 11.54 4.38 9.71
CA HIS A 114 12.14 3.94 8.45
C HIS A 114 13.61 3.54 8.65
N GLY A 115 14.21 3.06 7.57
CA GLY A 115 15.59 2.59 7.51
C GLY A 115 15.73 1.11 7.86
N GLU A 116 16.97 0.66 7.79
CA GLU A 116 17.35 -0.74 8.02
C GLU A 116 16.79 -1.33 9.33
N PRO A 117 16.82 -0.66 10.50
CA PRO A 117 16.30 -1.24 11.74
C PRO A 117 14.81 -1.61 11.66
N CYS A 118 14.01 -0.82 10.93
CA CYS A 118 12.59 -1.09 10.75
C CYS A 118 12.39 -2.28 9.78
N CYS A 119 13.11 -2.30 8.66
CA CYS A 119 13.05 -3.38 7.69
C CYS A 119 13.48 -4.72 8.31
N VAL A 120 14.58 -4.76 9.07
CA VAL A 120 15.06 -6.00 9.70
C VAL A 120 14.01 -6.61 10.63
N ILE A 121 13.32 -5.79 11.43
CA ILE A 121 12.26 -6.28 12.33
C ILE A 121 11.09 -6.86 11.55
N LEU A 122 10.63 -6.15 10.51
CA LEU A 122 9.52 -6.62 9.66
C LEU A 122 9.88 -7.93 8.97
N GLN A 123 11.09 -8.02 8.40
CA GLN A 123 11.59 -9.22 7.76
C GLN A 123 11.66 -10.39 8.74
N TRP A 124 12.19 -10.17 9.95
CA TRP A 124 12.26 -11.21 10.97
C TRP A 124 10.88 -11.72 11.37
N LEU A 125 9.91 -10.81 11.62
CA LEU A 125 8.54 -11.19 11.94
C LEU A 125 7.90 -12.01 10.82
N LEU A 126 8.06 -11.57 9.57
CA LEU A 126 7.52 -12.27 8.39
C LEU A 126 8.16 -13.63 8.14
N GLN A 127 9.42 -13.83 8.54
CA GLN A 127 10.08 -15.14 8.46
C GLN A 127 9.53 -16.15 9.46
N GLN A 128 8.96 -15.71 10.58
CA GLN A 128 8.35 -16.59 11.57
C GLN A 128 6.93 -17.05 11.17
N ILE A 129 6.28 -16.33 10.25
CA ILE A 129 4.91 -16.64 9.83
C ILE A 129 4.94 -17.72 8.74
N PRO A 130 4.34 -18.91 8.97
CA PRO A 130 4.25 -19.93 7.94
C PRO A 130 3.26 -19.48 6.85
N ILE A 131 3.73 -19.43 5.60
CA ILE A 131 2.91 -19.10 4.43
C ILE A 131 2.47 -20.43 3.79
N GLU A 132 1.17 -20.73 3.86
CA GLU A 132 0.59 -21.90 3.21
C GLU A 132 0.25 -21.57 1.75
N PHE A 133 0.95 -22.20 0.80
CA PHE A 133 0.67 -22.01 -0.61
C PHE A 133 -0.51 -22.88 -1.03
N LYS A 134 -1.65 -22.25 -1.35
CA LYS A 134 -2.81 -22.96 -1.91
C LYS A 134 -2.61 -23.11 -3.42
N PRO A 135 -2.62 -24.34 -3.98
CA PRO A 135 -2.47 -24.53 -5.41
C PRO A 135 -3.62 -23.84 -6.15
N ALA A 136 -3.31 -23.16 -7.25
CA ALA A 136 -4.31 -22.53 -8.09
C ALA A 136 -5.21 -23.62 -8.69
N LEU A 137 -6.50 -23.56 -8.34
CA LEU A 137 -7.51 -24.36 -9.03
C LEU A 137 -7.69 -23.73 -10.41
N HIS A 138 -7.11 -24.36 -11.43
CA HIS A 138 -7.45 -24.05 -12.80
C HIS A 138 -8.92 -24.44 -13.00
N ALA A 139 -9.77 -23.43 -13.18
CA ALA A 139 -11.07 -23.68 -13.78
C ALA A 139 -10.79 -24.19 -15.20
N GLU A 140 -11.22 -25.41 -15.48
CA GLU A 140 -11.29 -25.94 -16.84
C GLU A 140 -12.00 -24.90 -17.70
N GLU A 141 -11.34 -24.42 -18.76
CA GLU A 141 -12.00 -23.57 -19.75
C GLU A 141 -13.22 -24.35 -20.24
N ALA A 142 -14.42 -23.82 -20.00
CA ALA A 142 -15.62 -24.34 -20.62
C ALA A 142 -15.36 -24.37 -22.13
N GLU A 143 -15.38 -25.58 -22.69
CA GLU A 143 -15.20 -25.82 -24.11
C GLU A 143 -16.03 -24.79 -24.89
N TYR A 144 -15.35 -24.00 -25.72
CA TYR A 144 -16.00 -23.07 -26.63
C TYR A 144 -16.89 -23.93 -27.55
N GLU A 145 -18.20 -23.96 -27.30
CA GLU A 145 -19.15 -24.54 -28.25
C GLU A 145 -18.99 -23.77 -29.57
N ASP A 146 -18.47 -24.45 -30.60
CA ASP A 146 -18.40 -23.93 -31.96
C ASP A 146 -19.78 -23.39 -32.34
N ALA A 147 -19.89 -22.06 -32.42
CA ALA A 147 -21.07 -21.40 -32.93
C ALA A 147 -21.23 -21.84 -34.39
N ALA A 148 -22.09 -22.83 -34.62
CA ALA A 148 -22.47 -23.28 -35.96
C ALA A 148 -23.02 -22.08 -36.73
N VAL A 149 -22.20 -21.52 -37.62
CA VAL A 149 -22.61 -20.52 -38.59
C VAL A 149 -23.55 -21.25 -39.54
N ALA A 150 -24.86 -21.03 -39.39
CA ALA A 150 -25.83 -21.50 -40.37
C ALA A 150 -25.57 -20.77 -41.70
N GLU A 151 -25.03 -21.49 -42.67
CA GLU A 151 -24.98 -21.07 -44.07
C GLU A 151 -26.42 -21.09 -44.60
N ASP A 152 -27.06 -19.92 -44.67
CA ASP A 152 -28.31 -19.77 -45.43
C ASP A 152 -27.93 -19.41 -46.87
N GLU A 153 -28.17 -20.39 -47.74
CA GLU A 153 -27.84 -20.39 -49.17
C GLU A 153 -28.97 -19.70 -49.96
N ALA A 154 -28.59 -18.67 -50.72
CA ALA A 154 -29.18 -18.12 -51.96
C ALA A 154 -30.71 -18.19 -52.19
N ASP A 155 -31.33 -17.06 -52.54
CA ASP A 155 -31.50 -16.62 -53.96
C ASP A 155 -32.52 -15.46 -54.07
N GLY A 156 -32.40 -14.59 -55.08
CA GLY A 156 -33.42 -13.57 -55.35
C GLY A 156 -32.97 -12.34 -56.15
N ALA A 157 -32.81 -12.52 -57.45
CA ALA A 157 -32.36 -11.54 -58.46
C ALA A 157 -33.24 -10.28 -58.70
N HIS A 158 -32.64 -9.36 -59.47
CA HIS A 158 -33.17 -8.18 -60.21
C HIS A 158 -33.33 -6.86 -59.42
N ASP A 159 -32.95 -5.68 -59.93
CA ASP A 159 -32.77 -5.26 -61.33
C ASP A 159 -31.79 -4.07 -61.46
N MET A 160 -31.18 -3.97 -62.65
CA MET A 160 -30.21 -2.97 -63.09
C MET A 160 -30.85 -1.62 -63.46
N ALA A 161 -30.19 -0.51 -63.13
CA ALA A 161 -30.12 0.75 -63.90
C ALA A 161 -29.23 1.75 -63.13
N ASP A 162 -28.39 2.61 -63.68
CA ASP A 162 -27.75 2.79 -64.99
C ASP A 162 -26.70 3.91 -64.75
N GLU A 163 -25.69 3.97 -65.61
CA GLU A 163 -24.38 4.61 -65.53
C GLU A 163 -24.31 6.14 -65.30
N ALA A 164 -23.18 6.61 -64.75
CA ALA A 164 -22.32 7.63 -65.40
C ALA A 164 -21.01 7.96 -64.61
N ARG A 165 -19.96 7.20 -64.91
CA ARG A 165 -18.61 7.63 -65.34
C ARG A 165 -18.00 8.95 -64.80
N LYS A 166 -16.84 8.87 -64.11
CA LYS A 166 -15.47 9.21 -64.60
C LYS A 166 -14.44 9.29 -63.47
N GLU A 167 -13.25 8.75 -63.75
CA GLU A 167 -12.08 8.55 -62.88
C GLU A 167 -11.20 9.81 -62.69
N GLN A 168 -10.73 10.00 -61.45
CA GLN A 168 -9.38 10.39 -60.94
C GLN A 168 -8.57 11.56 -61.57
N PRO A 169 -7.39 11.95 -61.02
CA PRO A 169 -7.07 12.51 -59.70
C PRO A 169 -6.24 13.83 -59.86
N ASP A 170 -5.64 14.35 -58.77
CA ASP A 170 -4.28 14.95 -58.70
C ASP A 170 -4.11 16.32 -57.96
N GLN A 171 -3.39 16.23 -56.83
CA GLN A 171 -2.35 17.09 -56.21
C GLN A 171 -2.41 18.64 -56.12
N ALA A 172 -2.27 19.10 -54.85
CA ALA A 172 -1.10 19.85 -54.29
C ALA A 172 -1.27 21.28 -53.71
N ARG A 173 -0.56 21.47 -52.57
CA ARG A 173 0.01 22.68 -51.90
C ARG A 173 -0.92 23.49 -50.96
N ALA A 174 -0.70 23.45 -49.63
CA ALA A 174 0.26 24.20 -48.77
C ALA A 174 -0.02 25.74 -48.78
N VAL A 175 -0.07 26.53 -47.68
CA VAL A 175 0.89 26.71 -46.55
C VAL A 175 0.26 27.61 -45.45
N HIS A 176 0.45 27.29 -44.14
CA HIS A 176 0.69 28.16 -42.92
C HIS A 176 -0.21 29.40 -42.61
N ASN A 177 -0.60 29.80 -41.38
CA ASN A 177 0.18 29.96 -40.13
C ASN A 177 -0.66 30.53 -38.93
N LYS A 178 -0.18 30.25 -37.70
CA LYS A 178 -0.14 31.05 -36.44
C LYS A 178 -1.31 31.14 -35.41
N SER A 179 -0.96 30.63 -34.22
CA SER A 179 -1.02 31.22 -32.84
C SER A 179 -2.25 31.04 -31.93
N SER A 180 -2.10 30.17 -30.92
CA SER A 180 -2.66 30.28 -29.54
C SER A 180 -1.72 31.15 -28.66
N PRO A 181 -1.97 31.46 -27.36
CA PRO A 181 -3.13 31.24 -26.45
C PRO A 181 -3.54 32.51 -25.63
N PRO A 182 -4.45 32.42 -24.63
CA PRO A 182 -4.08 32.87 -23.26
C PRO A 182 -4.67 31.95 -22.16
N HIS A 183 -3.94 31.55 -21.11
CA HIS A 183 -3.56 32.24 -19.87
C HIS A 183 -4.68 32.68 -18.89
N ARG A 184 -4.54 32.15 -17.66
CA ARG A 184 -4.78 32.73 -16.31
C ARG A 184 -6.12 32.51 -15.57
N LEU A 185 -6.04 31.59 -14.60
CA LEU A 185 -6.17 31.78 -13.14
C LEU A 185 -7.41 32.52 -12.59
N ALA A 186 -8.20 31.80 -11.78
CA ALA A 186 -8.90 32.37 -10.63
C ALA A 186 -9.01 31.33 -9.48
N THR A 187 -8.42 31.66 -8.33
CA THR A 187 -8.86 31.19 -6.99
C THR A 187 -9.91 32.19 -6.48
N PRO A 188 -10.76 31.93 -5.44
CA PRO A 188 -10.29 32.00 -4.03
C PRO A 188 -11.07 31.18 -2.95
N ARG A 189 -10.32 30.71 -1.94
CA ARG A 189 -10.49 30.82 -0.46
C ARG A 189 -11.86 30.68 0.27
N THR A 190 -11.87 29.73 1.23
CA THR A 190 -11.95 29.93 2.72
C THR A 190 -13.19 29.47 3.53
N ARG A 191 -12.91 28.64 4.58
CA ARG A 191 -13.57 28.40 5.90
C ARG A 191 -14.97 27.75 5.90
N ARG A 192 -15.36 26.89 6.86
CA ARG A 192 -15.21 26.96 8.33
C ARG A 192 -15.49 25.59 8.99
N ARG A 193 -14.92 25.35 10.18
CA ARG A 193 -15.06 24.18 11.06
C ARG A 193 -15.96 24.52 12.26
N ASN A 194 -16.97 23.70 12.59
CA ASN A 194 -17.65 23.64 13.90
C ASN A 194 -18.09 22.15 14.13
N THR A 195 -17.40 21.30 14.90
CA THR A 195 -17.59 20.94 16.33
C THR A 195 -19.03 20.72 16.83
N THR A 196 -19.37 19.48 17.19
CA THR A 196 -20.38 19.16 18.21
C THR A 196 -19.88 17.99 19.06
N THR A 197 -19.77 18.27 20.35
CA THR A 197 -19.40 17.39 21.46
C THR A 197 -20.61 16.59 21.90
N VAL A 198 -20.48 15.26 22.08
CA VAL A 198 -21.42 14.47 22.89
C VAL A 198 -20.67 13.92 24.08
N VAL A 199 -21.07 14.39 25.26
CA VAL A 199 -20.54 14.01 26.57
C VAL A 199 -21.05 12.63 26.94
N VAL A 200 -20.15 11.67 27.14
CA VAL A 200 -20.45 10.37 27.75
C VAL A 200 -20.27 10.52 29.26
N THR A 201 -21.36 10.55 30.02
CA THR A 201 -21.31 10.43 31.48
C THR A 201 -21.22 8.95 31.88
N ARG A 202 -20.22 8.68 32.70
CA ARG A 202 -19.75 7.37 33.15
C ARG A 202 -20.80 6.61 33.96
N ARG A 203 -20.85 5.30 33.69
CA ARG A 203 -21.35 4.24 34.57
C ARG A 203 -20.75 4.38 35.97
N ASP A 204 -21.63 4.30 36.97
CA ASP A 204 -21.29 4.08 38.37
C ASP A 204 -20.42 2.83 38.53
N LEU A 205 -19.30 3.02 39.21
CA LEU A 205 -18.38 1.99 39.67
C LEU A 205 -18.26 2.14 41.20
N ARG A 206 -19.06 1.39 41.95
CA ARG A 206 -19.04 1.23 43.43
C ARG A 206 -19.83 -0.04 43.73
N LEU A 207 -19.41 -1.05 44.49
CA LEU A 207 -18.41 -1.23 45.53
C LEU A 207 -18.16 -2.76 45.60
N ALA A 208 -16.92 -3.23 45.49
CA ALA A 208 -16.53 -4.54 46.02
C ALA A 208 -15.36 -4.30 46.96
N GLY A 209 -15.71 -3.92 48.19
CA GLY A 209 -14.78 -3.73 49.29
C GLY A 209 -15.10 -4.72 50.40
N ARG A 210 -14.11 -5.58 50.67
CA ARG A 210 -13.65 -6.06 51.99
C ARG A 210 -14.59 -6.90 52.88
N ALA A 211 -13.90 -7.76 53.63
CA ALA A 211 -14.32 -8.66 54.71
C ALA A 211 -15.00 -9.94 54.20
N SER A 212 -14.55 -11.14 54.57
CA SER A 212 -13.91 -11.55 55.82
C SER A 212 -12.93 -12.70 55.64
#